data_AF-A1S0L1-F1
#
_entry.id   AF-A1S0L1-F1
#
_cell.length_a   1.000
_cell.length_b   1.000
_cell.length_c   1.000
_cell.angle_alpha   90.00
_cell.angle_beta   90.00
_cell.angle_gamma   90.00
#
_symmetry.space_group_name_H-M   'P 1'
#
loop_
_entity.id
_entity.type
_entity.pdbx_description
1 polymer ?
#
loop_
_entity_poly.entity_id
_entity_poly.type
_entity_poly.pdbx_seq_one_letter_code
_entity_poly.pdbx_strand_id
1 'polypeptide(L)' 'MSEYAKRAVERGALAVILIGSLARSDYTAFSDADVVVVVERDCRRPMDRALDFLDPTLSTDLEPSLHNR' A
#
# COMPACT_ATOMS: atom_id res chain seq x y z
N MET A 1 -0.20 -4.19 9.46
CA MET A 1 -0.45 -2.96 8.66
C MET A 1 0.07 -1.66 9.25
N SER A 2 -0.05 -1.40 10.55
CA SER A 2 0.53 -0.16 11.13
C SER A 2 2.04 -0.02 10.83
N GLU A 3 2.80 -1.11 10.95
CA GLU A 3 4.25 -1.12 10.65
C GLU A 3 4.55 -0.86 9.17
N TYR A 4 3.80 -1.51 8.25
CA TYR A 4 3.91 -1.28 6.82
C TYR A 4 3.68 0.20 6.48
N ALA A 5 2.63 0.81 7.05
CA ALA A 5 2.32 2.22 6.79
C ALA A 5 3.47 3.15 7.22
N LYS A 6 4.13 2.88 8.35
CA LYS A 6 5.30 3.65 8.78
C LYS A 6 6.46 3.54 7.78
N ARG A 7 6.80 2.31 7.37
CA ARG A 7 7.86 2.07 6.37
C ARG A 7 7.54 2.72 5.03
N ALA A 8 6.29 2.68 4.59
CA ALA A 8 5.87 3.32 3.35
C ALA A 8 6.03 4.85 3.42
N VAL A 9 5.72 5.47 4.57
CA VAL A 9 5.97 6.91 4.80
C VAL A 9 7.47 7.22 4.77
N GLU A 10 8.31 6.37 5.38
CA GLU A 10 9.77 6.51 5.30
C GLU A 10 10.30 6.41 3.86
N ARG A 11 9.60 5.68 2.98
CA ARG A 11 9.89 5.57 1.53
C ARG A 11 9.29 6.70 0.69
N GLY A 12 8.65 7.69 1.32
CA GLY A 12 8.12 8.88 0.63
C GLY A 12 6.61 8.86 0.35
N ALA A 13 5.85 7.95 0.94
CA ALA A 13 4.39 8.07 0.95
C ALA A 13 3.93 9.27 1.79
N LEU A 14 2.99 10.04 1.26
CA LEU A 14 2.30 11.12 1.99
C LEU A 14 1.21 10.55 2.91
N ALA A 15 0.57 9.46 2.47
CA ALA A 15 -0.43 8.74 3.25
C ALA A 15 -0.54 7.30 2.76
N VAL A 16 -0.98 6.40 3.64
CA VAL A 16 -1.34 5.02 3.32
C VAL A 16 -2.73 4.78 3.87
N ILE A 17 -3.65 4.35 3.01
CA ILE A 17 -5.05 4.13 3.33
C ILE A 17 -5.35 2.66 3.11
N LEU A 18 -5.69 1.94 4.17
CA LEU A 18 -6.19 0.57 4.06
C LEU A 18 -7.61 0.60 3.53
N ILE A 19 -7.88 -0.17 2.49
CA ILE A 19 -9.20 -0.34 1.90
C ILE A 19 -9.56 -1.83 1.86
N GLY A 20 -10.64 -2.19 1.16
CA GLY A 20 -11.00 -3.58 0.97
C GLY A 20 -11.51 -4.27 2.23
N SER A 21 -11.42 -5.59 2.25
CA SER A 21 -12.02 -6.43 3.29
C SER A 21 -11.33 -6.31 4.64
N LEU A 22 -9.99 -6.11 4.66
CA LEU A 22 -9.25 -5.86 5.90
C LEU A 22 -9.72 -4.56 6.58
N ALA A 23 -10.01 -3.51 5.80
CA ALA A 23 -10.55 -2.27 6.35
C ALA A 23 -11.96 -2.44 6.93
N ARG A 24 -12.80 -3.29 6.30
CA ARG A 24 -14.17 -3.57 6.76
C ARG A 24 -14.26 -4.63 7.85
N SER A 25 -13.14 -5.29 8.20
CA SER A 25 -13.08 -6.41 9.14
C SER A 25 -13.90 -7.64 8.71
N ASP A 26 -14.15 -7.81 7.41
CA ASP A 26 -14.87 -8.96 6.81
C ASP A 26 -13.94 -9.86 5.98
N TYR A 27 -12.64 -9.83 6.30
CA TYR A 27 -11.59 -10.57 5.60
C TYR A 27 -11.55 -12.06 5.98
N THR A 28 -11.01 -12.87 5.08
CA THR A 28 -10.76 -14.31 5.29
C THR A 28 -9.26 -14.57 5.43
N ALA A 29 -8.87 -15.80 5.80
CA ALA A 29 -7.47 -16.21 5.87
C ALA A 29 -6.74 -16.15 4.51
N PHE A 30 -7.47 -16.03 3.40
CA PHE A 30 -6.93 -15.93 2.03
C PHE A 30 -7.13 -14.54 1.43
N SER A 31 -7.50 -13.54 2.23
CA SER A 31 -7.71 -12.19 1.73
C SER A 31 -6.39 -11.43 1.65
N ASP A 32 -6.20 -10.78 0.51
CA ASP A 32 -5.09 -9.85 0.27
C ASP A 32 -5.37 -8.50 0.94
N ALA A 33 -4.33 -7.69 1.07
CA ALA A 33 -4.41 -6.38 1.69
C ALA A 33 -4.34 -5.26 0.64
N ASP A 34 -5.50 -4.70 0.34
CA ASP A 34 -5.64 -3.55 -0.55
C ASP A 34 -5.24 -2.25 0.15
N VAL A 35 -4.27 -1.52 -0.41
CA VAL A 35 -3.90 -0.19 0.11
C VAL A 35 -3.84 0.85 -1.00
N VAL A 36 -4.29 2.06 -0.68
CA VAL A 36 -4.03 3.25 -1.51
C VAL A 36 -2.86 4.00 -0.88
N VAL A 37 -1.78 4.16 -1.65
CA VAL A 37 -0.62 4.93 -1.25
C VAL A 37 -0.66 6.28 -1.97
N VAL A 38 -0.77 7.35 -1.20
CA VAL A 38 -0.75 8.71 -1.72
C VAL A 38 0.69 9.18 -1.77
N VAL A 39 1.11 9.68 -2.91
CA VAL A 39 2.48 10.12 -3.16
C VAL A 39 2.48 11.47 -3.87
N GLU A 40 3.58 12.20 -3.75
CA GLU A 40 3.81 13.37 -4.60
C GLU A 40 3.85 12.96 -6.08
N ARG A 41 3.50 13.90 -6.94
CA ARG A 41 3.55 13.70 -8.39
C ARG A 41 4.98 13.37 -8.83
N ASP A 42 5.09 12.31 -9.62
CA ASP A 42 6.36 11.79 -10.15
C ASP A 42 6.18 11.52 -11.64
N CYS A 43 7.26 11.63 -12.40
CA CYS A 43 7.30 11.41 -13.84
C CYS A 43 7.37 9.92 -14.21
N ARG A 44 7.69 9.04 -13.26
CA ARG A 44 7.70 7.57 -13.43
C ARG A 44 6.28 7.04 -13.63
N ARG A 45 6.13 5.95 -14.38
CA ARG A 45 4.83 5.29 -14.54
C ARG A 45 4.35 4.74 -13.18
N PRO A 46 3.04 4.73 -12.91
CA PRO A 46 2.51 4.21 -11.64
C PRO A 46 3.01 2.80 -11.29
N MET A 47 3.08 1.89 -12.27
CA MET A 47 3.55 0.52 -12.03
C MET A 47 5.01 0.46 -11.57
N ASP A 48 5.89 1.30 -12.14
CA ASP A 48 7.32 1.33 -11.76
C ASP A 48 7.49 1.86 -10.32
N ARG A 49 6.61 2.76 -9.89
CA ARG A 49 6.59 3.31 -8.52
C ARG A 49 5.98 2.37 -7.50
N ALA A 50 5.01 1.55 -7.90
CA ALA A 50 4.32 0.64 -6.98
C ALA A 50 5.30 -0.35 -6.33
N LEU A 51 6.38 -0.69 -7.05
CA LEU A 51 7.48 -1.53 -6.57
C LEU A 51 8.17 -0.97 -5.31
N ASP A 52 8.24 0.36 -5.16
CA ASP A 52 8.82 1.00 -3.98
C ASP A 52 8.01 0.69 -2.70
N PHE A 53 6.73 0.33 -2.87
CA PHE A 53 5.77 0.07 -1.79
C PHE A 53 5.38 -1.39 -1.62
N LEU A 54 6.01 -2.30 -2.36
CA LEU A 54 5.92 -3.73 -2.08
C LEU A 54 6.74 -4.06 -0.82
N ASP A 55 6.25 -5.01 -0.03
CA ASP A 55 6.97 -5.54 1.13
C ASP A 55 6.77 -7.07 1.22
N PRO A 56 7.69 -7.87 0.65
CA PRO A 56 7.57 -9.33 0.65
C PRO A 56 7.79 -9.94 2.05
N THR A 57 8.12 -9.13 3.06
CA THR A 57 8.23 -9.61 4.45
C THR A 57 6.88 -9.72 5.16
N LEU A 58 5.81 -9.21 4.53
CA LEU A 58 4.46 -9.32 5.06
C LEU A 58 3.91 -10.74 4.85
N SER A 59 3.16 -11.21 5.85
CA SER A 59 2.47 -12.51 5.81
C SER A 59 1.21 -12.49 4.94
N THR A 60 0.80 -11.32 4.46
CA THR A 60 -0.40 -11.10 3.65
C THR A 60 0.04 -10.47 2.35
N ASP A 61 -0.49 -10.94 1.23
CA ASP A 61 -0.19 -10.33 -0.06
C ASP A 61 -0.70 -8.89 -0.08
N LEU A 62 0.09 -8.00 -0.67
CA LEU A 62 -0.17 -6.58 -0.60
C LEU A 62 -0.39 -6.04 -2.00
N GLU A 63 -1.53 -5.40 -2.20
CA GLU A 63 -1.94 -4.83 -3.49
C GLU A 63 -1.95 -3.30 -3.40
N PRO A 64 -0.81 -2.62 -3.67
CA PRO A 64 -0.74 -1.19 -3.56
C PRO A 64 -1.22 -0.50 -4.84
N SER A 65 -2.23 0.35 -4.69
CA SER A 65 -2.67 1.31 -5.71
C SER A 65 -2.09 2.69 -5.42
N LEU A 66 -1.45 3.30 -6.42
CA LEU A 66 -0.83 4.62 -6.25
C LEU A 66 -1.76 5.75 -6.69
N HIS A 67 -1.85 6.78 -5.84
CA HIS A 67 -2.56 8.02 -6.13
C HIS A 67 -1.62 9.22 -6.01
N ASN A 68 -1.63 10.09 -7.02
CA ASN A 68 -0.86 11.33 -6.99
C ASN A 68 -1.70 12.43 -6.32
N ARG A 69 -1.10 13.16 -5.40
CA ARG A 69 -1.62 14.44 -4.89
C ARG A 69 -1.11 15.60 -5.75
#